data_AF-A0AAJ4WCE2-F1
#
_entry.id   AF-A0AAJ4WCE2-F1
#
_cell.length_a   1.000
_cell.length_b   1.000
_cell.length_c   1.000
_cell.angle_alpha   90.00
_cell.angle_beta   90.00
_cell.angle_gamma   90.00
#
_symmetry.space_group_name_H-M   'P 1'
#
loop_
_entity.id
_entity.type
_entity.pdbx_description
1 polymer ?
#
loop_
_entity_poly.entity_id
_entity_poly.type
_entity_poly.pdbx_seq_one_letter_code
_entity_poly.pdbx_strand_id
1 'polypeptide(L)'
;MAVATTLNELQEKIRARYGDLSKRLQQVARYVLDNTNSVAFDTVAVIAKEASVPPSTLIRFANAFDFSGFNEMKQLFRMHLVEETVSYTDRARLFREMETESAPESPVDILQEFARSNSQAMQQLAARVAADDLQKAVDLLAEADNIYIVGLRRSFCVATYLSYALSHLECRPFLVTGLGGMFREQLNRVGPKDIVVSISFSPYAEETVMVSEMAAQAGARQIVITDSQISPLASFSDVCFVVKEAQVDAFRSLSATLCLVQSLTVALAYRQGNCGE
;
A
#
# COMPACT_ATOMS: atom_id res chain seq x y z
N MET A 1 -22.47 -4.46 9.52
CA MET A 1 -21.44 -3.58 8.94
C MET A 1 -20.53 -4.45 8.08
N ALA A 2 -19.64 -3.89 7.26
CA ALA A 2 -18.65 -4.71 6.58
C ALA A 2 -17.60 -5.21 7.60
N VAL A 3 -17.17 -6.47 7.46
CA VAL A 3 -16.06 -7.05 8.24
C VAL A 3 -14.80 -6.24 7.97
N ALA A 4 -13.98 -6.00 9.01
CA ALA A 4 -12.71 -5.30 8.80
C ALA A 4 -11.75 -6.15 7.95
N THR A 5 -11.06 -5.51 7.01
CA THR A 5 -10.13 -6.17 6.08
C THR A 5 -8.66 -5.93 6.42
N THR A 6 -8.38 -4.99 7.31
CA THR A 6 -7.02 -4.67 7.79
C THR A 6 -7.01 -4.54 9.32
N LEU A 7 -5.83 -4.69 9.93
CA LEU A 7 -5.69 -4.51 11.38
C LEU A 7 -6.05 -3.09 11.82
N ASN A 8 -5.60 -2.06 11.10
CA ASN A 8 -5.92 -0.66 11.44
C ASN A 8 -7.43 -0.40 11.42
N GLU A 9 -8.15 -0.89 10.39
CA GLU A 9 -9.61 -0.76 10.33
C GLU A 9 -10.28 -1.47 11.51
N LEU A 10 -9.80 -2.66 11.88
CA LEU A 10 -10.30 -3.39 13.05
C LEU A 10 -10.06 -2.59 14.34
N GLN A 11 -8.85 -2.05 14.54
CA GLN A 11 -8.50 -1.28 15.73
C GLN A 11 -9.37 -0.02 15.87
N GLU A 12 -9.60 0.71 14.77
CA GLU A 12 -10.48 1.87 14.75
C GLU A 12 -11.93 1.50 15.08
N LYS A 13 -12.45 0.40 14.51
CA LYS A 13 -13.79 -0.12 14.88
C LYS A 13 -13.87 -0.51 16.35
N ILE A 14 -12.83 -1.16 16.90
CA ILE A 14 -12.77 -1.53 18.32
C ILE A 14 -12.81 -0.27 19.18
N ARG A 15 -12.01 0.76 18.87
CA ARG A 15 -11.98 2.04 19.59
C ARG A 15 -13.34 2.73 19.54
N ALA A 16 -13.95 2.84 18.36
CA ALA A 16 -15.23 3.50 18.16
C ALA A 16 -16.38 2.83 18.95
N ARG A 17 -16.40 1.50 19.01
CA ARG A 17 -17.46 0.72 19.67
C ARG A 17 -17.12 0.32 21.11
N TYR A 18 -15.96 0.71 21.63
CA TYR A 18 -15.45 0.24 22.92
C TYR A 18 -16.43 0.48 24.08
N GLY A 19 -17.09 1.66 24.09
CA GLY A 19 -18.07 2.04 25.10
C GLY A 19 -19.31 1.15 25.13
N ASP A 20 -19.70 0.58 23.99
CA ASP A 20 -20.92 -0.22 23.82
C ASP A 20 -20.68 -1.72 24.13
N LEU A 21 -19.42 -2.13 24.29
CA LEU A 21 -19.05 -3.51 24.59
C LEU A 21 -19.36 -3.84 26.06
N SER A 22 -19.79 -5.09 26.32
CA SER A 22 -19.88 -5.59 27.70
C SER A 22 -18.51 -5.62 28.39
N LYS A 23 -18.45 -5.57 29.73
CA LYS A 23 -17.19 -5.56 30.50
C LYS A 23 -16.19 -6.65 30.08
N ARG A 24 -16.68 -7.87 29.82
CA ARG A 24 -15.82 -8.99 29.37
C ARG A 24 -15.31 -8.79 27.94
N LEU A 25 -16.10 -8.19 27.05
CA LEU A 25 -15.66 -7.85 25.69
C LEU A 25 -14.71 -6.65 25.68
N GLN A 26 -14.90 -5.68 26.57
CA GLN A 26 -13.96 -4.57 26.80
C GLN A 26 -12.59 -5.06 27.28
N GLN A 27 -12.57 -6.11 28.09
CA GLN A 27 -11.33 -6.75 28.56
C GLN A 27 -10.58 -7.42 27.40
N VAL A 28 -11.29 -8.11 26.51
CA VAL A 28 -10.71 -8.65 25.26
C VAL A 28 -10.20 -7.51 24.37
N ALA A 29 -11.01 -6.46 24.17
CA ALA A 29 -10.62 -5.30 23.37
C ALA A 29 -9.31 -4.67 23.86
N ARG A 30 -9.16 -4.44 25.18
CA ARG A 30 -7.90 -3.91 25.75
C ARG A 30 -6.73 -4.83 25.45
N TYR A 31 -6.86 -6.12 25.79
CA TYR A 31 -5.78 -7.09 25.56
C TYR A 31 -5.34 -7.12 24.09
N VAL A 32 -6.31 -7.15 23.18
CA VAL A 32 -6.05 -7.24 21.73
C VAL A 32 -5.43 -5.97 21.16
N LEU A 33 -5.78 -4.79 21.67
CA LEU A 33 -5.17 -3.52 21.27
C LEU A 33 -3.76 -3.33 21.86
N ASP A 34 -3.53 -3.83 23.07
CA ASP A 34 -2.26 -3.64 23.79
C ASP A 34 -1.20 -4.71 23.43
N ASN A 35 -1.61 -5.87 22.87
CA ASN A 35 -0.73 -7.03 22.68
C ASN A 35 -0.81 -7.61 21.25
N THR A 36 -0.72 -6.76 20.22
CA THR A 36 -0.83 -7.14 18.80
C THR A 36 0.02 -8.35 18.41
N ASN A 37 1.30 -8.37 18.82
CA ASN A 37 2.24 -9.44 18.48
C ASN A 37 1.86 -10.77 19.14
N SER A 38 1.48 -10.76 20.41
CA SER A 38 1.02 -11.95 21.13
C SER A 38 -0.24 -12.51 20.49
N VAL A 39 -1.21 -11.65 20.14
CA VAL A 39 -2.43 -12.07 19.44
C VAL A 39 -2.12 -12.75 18.12
N ALA A 40 -1.08 -12.33 17.38
CA ALA A 40 -0.68 -12.94 16.12
C ALA A 40 -0.19 -14.40 16.27
N PHE A 41 0.54 -14.73 17.35
CA PHE A 41 1.13 -16.07 17.52
C PHE A 41 0.34 -16.97 18.46
N ASP A 42 -0.09 -16.46 19.60
CA ASP A 42 -0.60 -17.27 20.70
C ASP A 42 -1.89 -18.00 20.35
N THR A 43 -2.05 -19.22 20.85
CA THR A 43 -3.31 -19.97 20.64
C THR A 43 -4.48 -19.23 21.28
N VAL A 44 -5.70 -19.47 20.78
CA VAL A 44 -6.93 -18.92 21.36
C VAL A 44 -7.03 -19.21 22.87
N ALA A 45 -6.54 -20.37 23.32
CA ALA A 45 -6.51 -20.75 24.73
C ALA A 45 -5.53 -19.88 25.56
N VAL A 46 -4.34 -19.60 25.03
CA VAL A 46 -3.35 -18.72 25.68
C VAL A 46 -3.88 -17.29 25.72
N ILE A 47 -4.39 -16.77 24.60
CA ILE A 47 -4.98 -15.42 24.54
C ILE A 47 -6.12 -15.27 25.54
N ALA A 48 -7.01 -16.27 25.64
CA ALA A 48 -8.12 -16.24 26.60
C ALA A 48 -7.61 -16.18 28.05
N LYS A 49 -6.57 -16.97 28.37
CA LYS A 49 -5.94 -17.00 29.69
C LYS A 49 -5.29 -15.66 30.03
N GLU A 50 -4.47 -15.12 29.14
CA GLU A 50 -3.76 -13.85 29.36
C GLU A 50 -4.73 -12.66 29.41
N ALA A 51 -5.75 -12.65 28.56
CA ALA A 51 -6.85 -11.69 28.64
C ALA A 51 -7.76 -11.92 29.87
N SER A 52 -7.54 -12.98 30.66
CA SER A 52 -8.33 -13.35 31.84
C SER A 52 -9.83 -13.49 31.55
N VAL A 53 -10.17 -14.14 30.43
CA VAL A 53 -11.55 -14.42 30.01
C VAL A 53 -11.73 -15.89 29.58
N PRO A 54 -12.95 -16.45 29.62
CA PRO A 54 -13.22 -17.75 29.01
C PRO A 54 -13.06 -17.70 27.49
N PRO A 55 -12.58 -18.77 26.81
CA PRO A 55 -12.42 -18.81 25.34
C PRO A 55 -13.68 -18.46 24.55
N SER A 56 -14.87 -18.80 25.06
CA SER A 56 -16.16 -18.43 24.45
C SER A 56 -16.39 -16.91 24.37
N THR A 57 -15.68 -16.12 25.18
CA THR A 57 -15.70 -14.66 25.13
C THR A 57 -14.94 -14.13 23.92
N LEU A 58 -13.85 -14.79 23.51
CA LEU A 58 -13.12 -14.43 22.28
C LEU A 58 -13.97 -14.67 21.03
N ILE A 59 -14.74 -15.76 21.00
CA ILE A 59 -15.69 -16.03 19.89
C ILE A 59 -16.77 -14.95 19.85
N ARG A 60 -17.38 -14.62 20.99
CA ARG A 60 -18.37 -13.54 21.08
C ARG A 60 -17.79 -12.18 20.69
N PHE A 61 -16.52 -11.93 21.04
CA PHE A 61 -15.81 -10.74 20.62
C PHE A 61 -15.66 -10.70 19.09
N ALA A 62 -15.21 -11.79 18.47
CA ALA A 62 -15.10 -11.88 17.03
C ALA A 62 -16.43 -11.61 16.31
N ASN A 63 -17.50 -12.26 16.77
CA ASN A 63 -18.84 -12.08 16.23
C ASN A 63 -19.36 -10.64 16.42
N ALA A 64 -18.98 -9.96 17.51
CA ALA A 64 -19.38 -8.56 17.73
C ALA A 64 -18.79 -7.61 16.67
N PHE A 65 -17.70 -8.00 16.02
CA PHE A 65 -17.05 -7.28 14.92
C PHE A 65 -17.25 -7.96 13.56
N ASP A 66 -18.33 -8.75 13.44
CA ASP A 66 -18.79 -9.39 12.20
C ASP A 66 -17.89 -10.52 11.66
N PHE A 67 -16.93 -11.04 12.45
CA PHE A 67 -16.13 -12.21 12.08
C PHE A 67 -16.84 -13.52 12.45
N SER A 68 -16.62 -14.58 11.66
CA SER A 68 -17.14 -15.93 11.91
C SER A 68 -16.48 -16.61 13.13
N GLY A 69 -15.30 -16.14 13.54
CA GLY A 69 -14.61 -16.63 14.72
C GLY A 69 -13.30 -15.90 15.00
N PHE A 70 -12.72 -16.15 16.17
CA PHE A 70 -11.52 -15.44 16.62
C PHE A 70 -10.28 -15.80 15.79
N ASN A 71 -10.23 -17.00 15.19
CA ASN A 71 -9.14 -17.38 14.28
C ASN A 71 -9.16 -16.56 12.97
N GLU A 72 -10.34 -16.20 12.47
CA GLU A 72 -10.47 -15.34 11.29
C GLU A 72 -9.97 -13.93 11.63
N MET A 73 -10.44 -13.36 12.75
CA MET A 73 -9.96 -12.07 13.26
C MET A 73 -8.44 -12.07 13.48
N LYS A 74 -7.88 -13.16 14.03
CA LYS A 74 -6.45 -13.34 14.28
C LYS A 74 -5.61 -13.25 13.00
N GLN A 75 -6.15 -13.61 11.83
CA GLN A 75 -5.40 -13.50 10.57
C GLN A 75 -5.01 -12.05 10.26
N LEU A 76 -5.81 -11.06 10.66
CA LEU A 76 -5.46 -9.65 10.46
C LEU A 76 -4.20 -9.23 11.25
N PHE A 77 -4.05 -9.74 12.48
CA PHE A 77 -2.88 -9.50 13.33
C PHE A 77 -1.63 -10.14 12.73
N ARG A 78 -1.77 -11.37 12.26
CA ARG A 78 -0.69 -12.12 11.61
C ARG A 78 -0.20 -11.45 10.34
N MET A 79 -1.14 -11.07 9.46
CA MET A 79 -0.81 -10.40 8.20
C MET A 79 -0.10 -9.07 8.44
N HIS A 80 -0.60 -8.28 9.39
CA HIS A 80 0.01 -7.00 9.74
C HIS A 80 1.46 -7.17 10.25
N LEU A 81 1.70 -8.14 11.12
CA LEU A 81 3.04 -8.39 11.64
C LEU A 81 4.02 -8.82 10.53
N VAL A 82 3.57 -9.67 9.61
CA VAL A 82 4.36 -10.06 8.44
C VAL A 82 4.68 -8.84 7.57
N GLU A 83 3.71 -7.94 7.40
CA GLU A 83 3.89 -6.71 6.62
C GLU A 83 4.91 -5.75 7.25
N GLU A 84 4.88 -5.56 8.57
CA GLU A 84 5.80 -4.71 9.32
C GLU A 84 7.22 -5.30 9.45
N THR A 85 7.35 -6.62 9.31
CA THR A 85 8.67 -7.27 9.38
C THR A 85 9.51 -6.88 8.16
N VAL A 86 10.58 -6.11 8.40
CA VAL A 86 11.47 -5.58 7.33
C VAL A 86 12.37 -6.67 6.74
N SER A 87 12.82 -7.60 7.57
CA SER A 87 13.74 -8.67 7.19
C SER A 87 13.02 -9.75 6.39
N TYR A 88 13.47 -10.00 5.16
CA TYR A 88 12.90 -11.05 4.29
C TYR A 88 13.04 -12.44 4.91
N THR A 89 14.15 -12.71 5.61
CA THR A 89 14.37 -14.01 6.28
C THR A 89 13.41 -14.21 7.44
N ASP A 90 13.15 -13.15 8.21
CA ASP A 90 12.20 -13.21 9.32
C ASP A 90 10.77 -13.30 8.79
N ARG A 91 10.41 -12.55 7.74
CA ARG A 91 9.11 -12.72 7.05
C ARG A 91 8.89 -14.15 6.57
N ALA A 92 9.87 -14.75 5.90
CA ALA A 92 9.77 -16.13 5.43
C ALA A 92 9.64 -17.13 6.58
N ARG A 93 10.35 -16.89 7.69
CA ARG A 93 10.21 -17.71 8.90
C ARG A 93 8.82 -17.57 9.52
N LEU A 94 8.35 -16.34 9.71
CA LEU A 94 7.01 -16.05 10.24
C LEU A 94 5.93 -16.68 9.38
N PHE A 95 6.02 -16.55 8.06
CA PHE A 95 5.06 -17.17 7.14
C PHE A 95 5.05 -18.70 7.25
N ARG A 96 6.21 -19.35 7.33
CA ARG A 96 6.30 -20.81 7.54
C ARG A 96 5.79 -21.27 8.90
N GLU A 97 6.00 -20.48 9.95
CA GLU A 97 5.38 -20.76 11.26
C GLU A 97 3.86 -20.56 11.20
N MET A 98 3.37 -19.82 10.20
CA MET A 98 1.98 -19.50 10.04
C MET A 98 1.17 -20.44 9.15
N GLU A 99 1.77 -20.96 8.07
CA GLU A 99 1.17 -21.90 7.14
C GLU A 99 1.74 -23.31 7.33
N THR A 100 0.86 -24.29 7.50
CA THR A 100 1.25 -25.66 7.86
C THR A 100 1.38 -26.59 6.65
N GLU A 101 0.97 -26.18 5.44
CA GLU A 101 0.78 -27.11 4.30
C GLU A 101 1.32 -26.64 2.92
N SER A 102 1.82 -25.42 2.74
CA SER A 102 2.07 -24.87 1.39
C SER A 102 3.33 -24.00 1.22
N ALA A 103 4.38 -24.20 2.02
CA ALA A 103 5.64 -23.49 1.77
C ALA A 103 6.28 -23.99 0.47
N PRO A 104 6.64 -23.12 -0.50
CA PRO A 104 7.30 -23.54 -1.72
C PRO A 104 8.64 -24.22 -1.38
N GLU A 105 8.80 -25.46 -1.84
CA GLU A 105 9.91 -26.35 -1.43
C GLU A 105 11.21 -26.05 -2.21
N SER A 106 11.12 -25.40 -3.38
CA SER A 106 12.27 -25.10 -4.23
C SER A 106 12.27 -23.68 -4.85
N PRO A 107 13.45 -23.15 -5.24
CA PRO A 107 13.54 -21.86 -5.94
C PRO A 107 12.75 -21.79 -7.25
N VAL A 108 12.55 -22.92 -7.94
CA VAL A 108 11.78 -22.94 -9.19
C VAL A 108 10.28 -22.79 -8.92
N ASP A 109 9.78 -23.35 -7.82
CA ASP A 109 8.37 -23.19 -7.43
C ASP A 109 8.08 -21.72 -7.08
N ILE A 110 8.99 -21.08 -6.34
CA ILE A 110 8.90 -19.64 -6.02
C ILE A 110 8.87 -18.82 -7.32
N LEU A 111 9.79 -19.06 -8.26
CA LEU A 111 9.81 -18.33 -9.53
C LEU A 111 8.51 -18.52 -10.32
N GLN A 112 8.02 -19.76 -10.42
CA GLN A 112 6.78 -20.07 -11.14
C GLN A 112 5.57 -19.38 -10.50
N GLU A 113 5.50 -19.37 -9.17
CA GLU A 113 4.43 -18.70 -8.45
C GLU A 113 4.49 -17.18 -8.64
N PHE A 114 5.67 -16.57 -8.50
CA PHE A 114 5.86 -15.15 -8.80
C PHE A 114 5.48 -14.83 -10.24
N ALA A 115 5.91 -15.61 -11.22
CA ALA A 115 5.57 -15.38 -12.62
C ALA A 115 4.05 -15.44 -12.87
N ARG A 116 3.38 -16.46 -12.30
CA ARG A 116 1.93 -16.64 -12.42
C ARG A 116 1.15 -15.50 -11.76
N SER A 117 1.48 -15.18 -10.51
CA SER A 117 0.79 -14.13 -9.73
C SER A 117 1.02 -12.75 -10.35
N ASN A 118 2.22 -12.45 -10.84
CA ASN A 118 2.49 -11.20 -11.56
C ASN A 118 1.74 -11.11 -12.88
N SER A 119 1.66 -12.20 -13.64
CA SER A 119 0.89 -12.23 -14.89
C SER A 119 -0.58 -11.91 -14.64
N GLN A 120 -1.17 -12.49 -13.59
CA GLN A 120 -2.54 -12.18 -13.19
C GLN A 120 -2.70 -10.72 -12.74
N ALA A 121 -1.79 -10.18 -11.94
CA ALA A 121 -1.81 -8.78 -11.51
C ALA A 121 -1.73 -7.81 -12.70
N MET A 122 -0.88 -8.09 -13.68
CA MET A 122 -0.77 -7.28 -14.92
C MET A 122 -2.05 -7.35 -15.76
N GLN A 123 -2.66 -8.52 -15.90
CA GLN A 123 -3.95 -8.66 -16.58
C GLN A 123 -5.06 -7.86 -15.88
N GLN A 124 -5.10 -7.91 -14.55
CA GLN A 124 -6.07 -7.14 -13.76
C GLN A 124 -5.82 -5.62 -13.87
N LEU A 125 -4.56 -5.19 -13.88
CA LEU A 125 -4.19 -3.80 -14.09
C LEU A 125 -4.74 -3.31 -15.45
N ALA A 126 -4.42 -4.02 -16.53
CA ALA A 126 -4.87 -3.67 -17.87
C ALA A 126 -6.40 -3.63 -18.01
N ALA A 127 -7.12 -4.48 -17.27
CA ALA A 127 -8.58 -4.51 -17.29
C ALA A 127 -9.25 -3.43 -16.43
N ARG A 128 -8.57 -2.91 -15.39
CA ARG A 128 -9.16 -1.99 -14.41
C ARG A 128 -8.79 -0.52 -14.64
N VAL A 129 -7.63 -0.26 -15.24
CA VAL A 129 -7.20 1.10 -15.52
C VAL A 129 -8.08 1.69 -16.62
N ALA A 130 -8.76 2.79 -16.33
CA ALA A 130 -9.59 3.48 -17.30
C ALA A 130 -8.72 4.17 -18.37
N ALA A 131 -9.15 4.07 -19.63
CA ALA A 131 -8.46 4.73 -20.75
C ALA A 131 -8.39 6.25 -20.55
N ASP A 132 -9.47 6.85 -20.04
CA ASP A 132 -9.56 8.29 -19.77
C ASP A 132 -8.56 8.74 -18.69
N ASP A 133 -8.34 7.93 -17.66
CA ASP A 133 -7.36 8.22 -16.61
C ASP A 133 -5.93 8.15 -17.14
N LEU A 134 -5.62 7.19 -18.02
CA LEU A 134 -4.33 7.12 -18.71
C LEU A 134 -4.11 8.33 -19.61
N GLN A 135 -5.11 8.68 -20.42
CA GLN A 135 -5.03 9.83 -21.32
C GLN A 135 -4.80 11.13 -20.52
N LYS A 136 -5.60 11.34 -19.48
CA LYS A 136 -5.48 12.50 -18.58
C LYS A 136 -4.13 12.54 -17.88
N ALA A 137 -3.59 11.41 -17.43
CA ALA A 137 -2.26 11.37 -16.83
C ALA A 137 -1.17 11.78 -17.84
N VAL A 138 -1.25 11.29 -19.08
CA VAL A 138 -0.33 11.67 -20.15
C VAL A 138 -0.46 13.14 -20.52
N ASP A 139 -1.69 13.69 -20.57
CA ASP A 139 -1.94 15.12 -20.79
C ASP A 139 -1.25 15.97 -19.70
N LEU A 140 -1.50 15.64 -18.43
CA LEU A 140 -0.93 16.36 -17.29
C LEU A 140 0.60 16.29 -17.26
N LEU A 141 1.19 15.15 -17.62
CA LEU A 141 2.66 15.01 -17.70
C LEU A 141 3.25 15.83 -18.86
N ALA A 142 2.55 15.93 -19.99
CA ALA A 142 3.01 16.69 -21.16
C ALA A 142 2.91 18.21 -20.98
N GLU A 143 1.94 18.68 -20.20
CA GLU A 143 1.68 20.10 -19.97
C GLU A 143 2.49 20.70 -18.80
N ALA A 144 3.15 19.85 -18.00
CA ALA A 144 3.84 20.28 -16.79
C ALA A 144 5.21 20.95 -17.08
N ASP A 145 5.48 22.07 -16.40
CA ASP A 145 6.80 22.72 -16.44
C ASP A 145 7.88 21.85 -15.77
N ASN A 146 7.53 21.24 -14.62
CA ASN A 146 8.38 20.33 -13.87
C ASN A 146 7.58 19.13 -13.34
N ILE A 147 8.21 17.96 -13.30
CA ILE A 147 7.60 16.70 -12.84
C ILE A 147 8.33 16.24 -11.57
N TYR A 148 7.73 16.46 -10.40
CA TYR A 148 8.26 16.00 -9.14
C TYR A 148 7.80 14.57 -8.87
N ILE A 149 8.71 13.68 -8.49
CA ILE A 149 8.41 12.25 -8.33
C ILE A 149 8.82 11.85 -6.93
N VAL A 150 7.88 11.31 -6.17
CA VAL A 150 8.12 10.81 -4.81
C VAL A 150 7.65 9.37 -4.68
N GLY A 151 8.53 8.53 -4.16
CA GLY A 151 8.22 7.18 -3.73
C GLY A 151 9.32 6.74 -2.79
N LEU A 152 8.96 6.29 -1.59
CA LEU A 152 9.93 5.96 -0.55
C LEU A 152 9.93 4.46 -0.26
N ARG A 153 11.00 3.99 0.39
CA ARG A 153 11.19 2.58 0.76
C ARG A 153 11.05 1.70 -0.48
N ARG A 154 10.13 0.73 -0.50
CA ARG A 154 9.92 -0.17 -1.63
C ARG A 154 9.49 0.54 -2.92
N SER A 155 8.79 1.67 -2.83
CA SER A 155 8.34 2.44 -4.00
C SER A 155 9.46 3.27 -4.62
N PHE A 156 10.61 3.41 -3.94
CA PHE A 156 11.73 4.22 -4.40
C PHE A 156 12.32 3.74 -5.73
N CYS A 157 12.34 2.42 -5.97
CA CYS A 157 12.83 1.89 -7.25
C CYS A 157 11.93 2.28 -8.42
N VAL A 158 10.61 2.32 -8.22
CA VAL A 158 9.64 2.79 -9.23
C VAL A 158 9.81 4.28 -9.49
N ALA A 159 9.89 5.09 -8.43
CA ALA A 159 10.10 6.53 -8.54
C ALA A 159 11.41 6.88 -9.26
N THR A 160 12.48 6.16 -8.93
CA THR A 160 13.79 6.31 -9.60
C THR A 160 13.73 5.89 -11.06
N TYR A 161 13.05 4.77 -11.38
CA TYR A 161 12.85 4.34 -12.76
C TYR A 161 12.07 5.37 -13.57
N LEU A 162 10.95 5.88 -13.05
CA LEU A 162 10.15 6.90 -13.72
C LEU A 162 10.97 8.18 -13.94
N SER A 163 11.74 8.63 -12.94
CA SER A 163 12.64 9.77 -13.09
C SER A 163 13.68 9.54 -14.18
N TYR A 164 14.30 8.35 -14.23
CA TYR A 164 15.24 7.97 -15.28
C TYR A 164 14.57 8.00 -16.66
N ALA A 165 13.39 7.41 -16.79
CA ALA A 165 12.71 7.26 -18.07
C ALA A 165 12.24 8.63 -18.62
N LEU A 166 11.71 9.50 -17.75
CA LEU A 166 11.32 10.87 -18.12
C LEU A 166 12.51 11.76 -18.47
N SER A 167 13.71 11.51 -17.94
CA SER A 167 14.93 12.26 -18.32
C SER A 167 15.37 12.02 -19.77
N HIS A 168 14.80 11.02 -20.44
CA HIS A 168 15.05 10.74 -21.86
C HIS A 168 13.97 11.36 -22.78
N LEU A 169 13.04 12.13 -22.22
CA LEU A 169 11.99 12.86 -22.93
C LEU A 169 12.20 14.38 -22.75
N GLU A 170 11.39 15.19 -23.45
CA GLU A 170 11.39 16.65 -23.31
C GLU A 170 10.67 17.09 -22.01
N CYS A 171 11.11 16.52 -20.88
CA CYS A 171 10.54 16.71 -19.55
C CYS A 171 11.60 17.18 -18.56
N ARG A 172 11.17 17.73 -17.42
CA ARG A 172 12.06 18.11 -16.31
C ARG A 172 11.71 17.32 -15.05
N PRO A 173 12.16 16.05 -14.92
CA PRO A 173 11.87 15.24 -13.75
C PRO A 173 12.78 15.60 -12.56
N PHE A 174 12.18 15.66 -11.37
CA PHE A 174 12.87 15.86 -10.10
C PHE A 174 12.49 14.75 -9.12
N LEU A 175 13.44 13.86 -8.82
CA LEU A 175 13.25 12.84 -7.79
C LEU A 175 13.34 13.47 -6.40
N VAL A 176 12.25 13.43 -5.65
CA VAL A 176 12.17 13.88 -4.26
C VAL A 176 12.65 12.76 -3.35
N THR A 177 13.83 12.95 -2.77
CA THR A 177 14.51 11.95 -1.93
C THR A 177 14.49 12.32 -0.45
N GLY A 178 14.31 13.61 -0.14
CA GLY A 178 14.42 14.14 1.22
C GLY A 178 15.81 13.97 1.82
N LEU A 179 16.86 13.83 0.99
CA LEU A 179 18.22 13.61 1.48
C LEU A 179 18.60 14.70 2.49
N GLY A 180 19.11 14.29 3.65
CA GLY A 180 19.43 15.22 4.75
C GLY A 180 18.20 15.83 5.45
N GLY A 181 17.01 15.26 5.29
CA GLY A 181 15.76 15.78 5.86
C GLY A 181 15.11 16.90 5.04
N MET A 182 15.60 17.14 3.82
CA MET A 182 15.28 18.33 3.03
C MET A 182 14.03 18.21 2.14
N PHE A 183 13.00 17.48 2.59
CA PHE A 183 11.78 17.29 1.79
C PHE A 183 11.10 18.62 1.44
N ARG A 184 11.02 19.53 2.41
CA ARG A 184 10.34 20.83 2.22
C ARG A 184 11.10 21.70 1.23
N GLU A 185 12.42 21.70 1.34
CA GLU A 185 13.33 22.48 0.49
C GLU A 185 13.27 22.01 -0.97
N GLN A 186 13.15 20.70 -1.20
CA GLN A 186 12.95 20.15 -2.54
C GLN A 186 11.61 20.55 -3.15
N LEU A 187 10.60 20.83 -2.33
CA LEU A 187 9.26 21.23 -2.77
C LEU A 187 9.02 22.74 -2.79
N ASN A 188 9.95 23.57 -2.29
CA ASN A 188 9.76 25.02 -2.17
C ASN A 188 9.45 25.75 -3.49
N ARG A 189 9.73 25.12 -4.63
CA ARG A 189 9.48 25.69 -5.97
C ARG A 189 8.28 25.09 -6.68
N VAL A 190 7.63 24.08 -6.10
CA VAL A 190 6.42 23.47 -6.65
C VAL A 190 5.35 24.54 -6.74
N GLY A 191 4.69 24.63 -7.90
CA GLY A 191 3.59 25.55 -8.13
C GLY A 191 2.53 25.02 -9.09
N PRO A 192 1.55 25.86 -9.47
CA PRO A 192 0.37 25.43 -10.23
C PRO A 192 0.62 24.90 -11.65
N LYS A 193 1.83 25.11 -12.18
CA LYS A 193 2.26 24.60 -13.50
C LYS A 193 3.04 23.29 -13.42
N ASP A 194 3.33 22.82 -12.20
CA ASP A 194 4.06 21.60 -11.97
C ASP A 194 3.10 20.45 -11.68
N ILE A 195 3.64 19.24 -11.79
CA ILE A 195 2.94 18.01 -11.41
C ILE A 195 3.76 17.22 -10.40
N VAL A 196 3.07 16.58 -9.46
CA VAL A 196 3.67 15.65 -8.50
C VAL A 196 3.12 14.24 -8.73
N VAL A 197 4.02 13.30 -8.99
CA VAL A 197 3.73 11.87 -9.08
C VAL A 197 4.10 11.20 -7.76
N SER A 198 3.10 10.74 -7.02
CA SER A 198 3.28 10.14 -5.69
C SER A 198 2.98 8.65 -5.71
N ILE A 199 3.96 7.84 -5.30
CA ILE A 199 3.88 6.36 -5.35
C ILE A 199 3.98 5.82 -3.93
N SER A 200 2.87 5.35 -3.38
CA SER A 200 2.83 4.85 -1.99
C SER A 200 1.79 3.77 -1.80
N PHE A 201 2.16 2.74 -1.06
CA PHE A 201 1.33 1.59 -0.75
C PHE A 201 1.25 1.39 0.75
N SER A 202 0.18 0.77 1.26
CA SER A 202 0.11 0.40 2.67
C SER A 202 1.29 -0.50 3.09
N PRO A 203 1.99 -0.19 4.20
CA PRO A 203 1.82 0.99 5.08
C PRO A 203 2.40 2.27 4.44
N TYR A 204 1.54 3.28 4.24
CA TYR A 204 1.90 4.51 3.53
C TYR A 204 3.04 5.25 4.23
N ALA A 205 4.06 5.64 3.48
CA ALA A 205 5.14 6.45 4.03
C ALA A 205 4.65 7.87 4.35
N GLU A 206 4.76 8.27 5.62
CA GLU A 206 4.31 9.58 6.11
C GLU A 206 4.91 10.73 5.32
N GLU A 207 6.19 10.62 4.95
CA GLU A 207 6.87 11.65 4.18
C GLU A 207 6.33 11.74 2.74
N THR A 208 5.87 10.63 2.15
CA THR A 208 5.19 10.66 0.85
C THR A 208 3.82 11.34 0.95
N VAL A 209 3.07 11.07 2.03
CA VAL A 209 1.79 11.75 2.28
C VAL A 209 2.00 13.25 2.47
N MET A 210 3.00 13.63 3.26
CA MET A 210 3.36 15.03 3.50
C MET A 210 3.76 15.76 2.22
N VAL A 211 4.52 15.12 1.33
CA VAL A 211 4.87 15.68 0.01
C VAL A 211 3.62 15.96 -0.83
N SER A 212 2.67 15.01 -0.89
CA SER A 212 1.42 15.19 -1.65
C SER A 212 0.52 16.28 -1.05
N GLU A 213 0.48 16.40 0.28
CA GLU A 213 -0.26 17.46 0.95
C GLU A 213 0.35 18.85 0.63
N MET A 214 1.68 18.98 0.72
CA MET A 214 2.38 20.22 0.36
C MET A 214 2.18 20.60 -1.11
N ALA A 215 2.20 19.62 -2.01
CA ALA A 215 1.93 19.83 -3.43
C ALA A 215 0.50 20.34 -3.68
N ALA A 216 -0.50 19.78 -2.96
CA ALA A 216 -1.88 20.23 -3.05
C ALA A 216 -2.03 21.68 -2.58
N GLN A 217 -1.39 22.03 -1.46
CA GLN A 217 -1.38 23.39 -0.92
C GLN A 217 -0.72 24.39 -1.88
N ALA A 218 0.28 23.97 -2.64
CA ALA A 218 0.93 24.77 -3.68
C ALA A 218 0.14 24.87 -4.99
N GLY A 219 -0.97 24.13 -5.11
CA GLY A 219 -1.83 24.10 -6.30
C GLY A 219 -1.29 23.26 -7.45
N ALA A 220 -0.26 22.45 -7.23
CA ALA A 220 0.29 21.56 -8.25
C ALA A 220 -0.69 20.42 -8.57
N ARG A 221 -0.68 19.97 -9.83
CA ARG A 221 -1.47 18.83 -10.27
C ARG A 221 -0.86 17.53 -9.70
N GLN A 222 -1.67 16.50 -9.48
CA GLN A 222 -1.17 15.27 -8.85
C GLN A 222 -1.62 13.98 -9.52
N ILE A 223 -0.66 13.10 -9.78
CA ILE A 223 -0.90 11.70 -10.13
C ILE A 223 -0.50 10.85 -8.93
N VAL A 224 -1.42 10.03 -8.44
CA VAL A 224 -1.18 9.12 -7.32
C VAL A 224 -1.22 7.68 -7.82
N ILE A 225 -0.21 6.89 -7.45
CA ILE A 225 -0.18 5.44 -7.68
C ILE A 225 -0.16 4.76 -6.32
N THR A 226 -1.22 3.98 -6.03
CA THR A 226 -1.47 3.45 -4.69
C THR A 226 -2.24 2.12 -4.71
N ASP A 227 -2.46 1.49 -3.56
CA ASP A 227 -3.18 0.20 -3.46
C ASP A 227 -4.67 0.33 -3.13
N SER A 228 -5.16 1.54 -2.83
CA SER A 228 -6.57 1.74 -2.43
C SER A 228 -7.12 3.12 -2.77
N GLN A 229 -8.41 3.19 -3.13
CA GLN A 229 -9.12 4.46 -3.32
C GLN A 229 -9.30 5.26 -2.03
N ILE A 230 -9.20 4.61 -0.87
CA ILE A 230 -9.24 5.26 0.45
C ILE A 230 -7.84 5.56 1.01
N SER A 231 -6.81 5.49 0.17
CA SER A 231 -5.46 5.93 0.51
C SER A 231 -5.48 7.40 0.97
N PRO A 232 -4.69 7.78 1.98
CA PRO A 232 -4.59 9.19 2.40
C PRO A 232 -4.19 10.10 1.24
N LEU A 233 -3.47 9.56 0.25
CA LEU A 233 -3.00 10.30 -0.93
C LEU A 233 -4.09 10.50 -1.98
N ALA A 234 -5.10 9.63 -2.04
CA ALA A 234 -6.13 9.66 -3.08
C ALA A 234 -6.93 10.98 -3.07
N SER A 235 -7.13 11.56 -1.88
CA SER A 235 -7.86 12.82 -1.70
C SER A 235 -7.20 14.03 -2.36
N PHE A 236 -5.89 13.98 -2.62
CA PHE A 236 -5.13 15.06 -3.25
C PHE A 236 -4.98 14.88 -4.78
N SER A 237 -5.42 13.75 -5.31
CA SER A 237 -5.10 13.33 -6.68
C SER A 237 -6.04 13.92 -7.73
N ASP A 238 -5.47 14.28 -8.88
CA ASP A 238 -6.22 14.53 -10.11
C ASP A 238 -6.46 13.26 -10.91
N VAL A 239 -5.52 12.32 -10.82
CA VAL A 239 -5.60 10.97 -11.34
C VAL A 239 -5.09 10.01 -10.27
N CYS A 240 -5.88 9.00 -9.92
CA CYS A 240 -5.54 7.98 -8.93
C CYS A 240 -5.50 6.60 -9.60
N PHE A 241 -4.31 6.04 -9.78
CA PHE A 241 -4.15 4.67 -10.22
C PHE A 241 -4.09 3.72 -9.02
N VAL A 242 -5.15 2.93 -8.85
CA VAL A 242 -5.20 1.87 -7.84
C VAL A 242 -4.64 0.58 -8.40
N VAL A 243 -3.38 0.28 -8.04
CA VAL A 243 -2.65 -0.89 -8.48
C VAL A 243 -2.70 -1.97 -7.41
N LYS A 244 -3.25 -3.12 -7.77
CA LYS A 244 -3.18 -4.33 -6.93
C LYS A 244 -1.97 -5.15 -7.36
N GLU A 245 -0.90 -5.04 -6.59
CA GLU A 245 0.31 -5.85 -6.79
C GLU A 245 0.05 -7.32 -6.50
N ALA A 246 0.78 -8.18 -7.21
CA ALA A 246 0.84 -9.59 -6.88
C ALA A 246 1.43 -9.76 -5.48
N GLN A 247 0.88 -10.71 -4.74
CA GLN A 247 1.43 -11.17 -3.48
C GLN A 247 1.69 -12.67 -3.60
N VAL A 248 2.93 -13.07 -3.30
CA VAL A 248 3.35 -14.46 -3.18
C VAL A 248 3.78 -14.62 -1.73
N ASP A 249 3.05 -15.43 -0.98
CA ASP A 249 3.20 -15.57 0.47
C ASP A 249 3.19 -14.22 1.19
N ALA A 250 4.27 -13.94 1.93
CA ALA A 250 4.54 -12.70 2.65
C ALA A 250 5.10 -11.58 1.75
N PHE A 251 5.33 -11.81 0.46
CA PHE A 251 6.11 -10.93 -0.40
C PHE A 251 5.26 -10.31 -1.50
N ARG A 252 5.26 -8.99 -1.55
CA ARG A 252 4.53 -8.22 -2.56
C ARG A 252 5.47 -7.86 -3.71
N SER A 253 4.97 -7.97 -4.94
CA SER A 253 5.67 -7.55 -6.15
C SER A 253 5.59 -6.04 -6.38
N LEU A 254 6.26 -5.57 -7.44
CA LEU A 254 6.18 -4.22 -8.01
C LEU A 254 6.03 -4.24 -9.54
N SER A 255 5.81 -5.42 -10.14
CA SER A 255 5.77 -5.58 -11.60
C SER A 255 4.59 -4.84 -12.25
N ALA A 256 3.42 -4.82 -11.60
CA ALA A 256 2.26 -4.13 -12.14
C ALA A 256 2.47 -2.61 -12.14
N THR A 257 3.00 -2.07 -11.05
CA THR A 257 3.33 -0.64 -10.93
C THR A 257 4.41 -0.24 -11.94
N LEU A 258 5.46 -1.05 -12.10
CA LEU A 258 6.49 -0.80 -13.12
C LEU A 258 5.92 -0.81 -14.53
N CYS A 259 5.03 -1.77 -14.83
CA CYS A 259 4.33 -1.81 -16.11
C CYS A 259 3.51 -0.54 -16.35
N LEU A 260 2.76 -0.06 -15.36
CA LEU A 260 1.99 1.19 -15.48
C LEU A 260 2.89 2.40 -15.79
N VAL A 261 3.96 2.61 -15.01
CA VAL A 261 4.83 3.78 -15.23
C VAL A 261 5.57 3.69 -16.57
N GLN A 262 5.95 2.48 -17.01
CA GLN A 262 6.50 2.25 -18.35
C GLN A 262 5.51 2.62 -19.44
N SER A 263 4.27 2.18 -19.32
CA SER A 263 3.20 2.52 -20.27
C SER A 263 2.95 4.03 -20.33
N LEU A 264 2.94 4.72 -19.18
CA LEU A 264 2.78 6.17 -19.12
C LEU A 264 3.94 6.90 -19.82
N THR A 265 5.20 6.49 -19.57
CA THR A 265 6.35 7.11 -20.23
C THR A 265 6.34 6.89 -21.74
N VAL A 266 6.05 5.67 -22.20
CA VAL A 266 5.99 5.37 -23.64
C VAL A 266 4.84 6.13 -24.31
N ALA A 267 3.66 6.20 -23.68
CA ALA A 267 2.54 6.96 -24.20
C ALA A 267 2.85 8.47 -24.29
N LEU A 268 3.56 9.02 -23.29
CA LEU A 268 4.04 10.39 -23.31
C LEU A 268 5.03 10.64 -24.47
N ALA A 269 5.94 9.71 -24.72
CA ALA A 269 6.88 9.80 -25.83
C ALA A 269 6.16 9.86 -27.20
N TYR A 270 5.15 9.01 -27.41
CA TYR A 270 4.34 9.04 -28.64
C TYR A 270 3.58 10.37 -28.79
N ARG A 271 3.03 10.91 -27.69
CA ARG A 271 2.36 12.22 -27.72
C ARG A 271 3.31 13.33 -28.14
N GLN A 272 4.51 13.40 -27.54
CA GLN A 272 5.50 14.43 -27.85
C GLN A 272 6.02 14.30 -29.29
N GLY A 273 6.25 13.07 -29.77
CA GLY A 273 6.65 12.81 -31.15
C GLY A 273 5.61 13.28 -32.19
N ASN A 274 4.32 13.15 -31.90
CA ASN A 274 3.24 13.58 -32.79
C ASN A 274 3.03 15.11 -32.81
N CYS A 275 3.55 15.86 -31.83
CA CYS A 275 3.50 17.33 -31.83
C CYS A 275 4.66 17.97 -32.62
N GLY A 276 5.62 17.18 -33.08
CA GLY A 276 6.78 17.62 -33.86
C GLY A 276 6.62 17.52 -35.39
N GLU A 277 5.47 17.08 -35.89
CA GLU A 277 5.05 17.14 -37.31
C GLU A 277 4.04 18.26 -37.54
#